data_AF-A0A8T0C979-F1
#
_entry.id   AF-A0A8T0C979-F1
#
_cell.length_a   1.000
_cell.length_b   1.000
_cell.length_c   1.000
_cell.angle_alpha   90.00
_cell.angle_beta   90.00
_cell.angle_gamma   90.00
#
_symmetry.space_group_name_H-M   'P 1'
#
loop_
_entity.id
_entity.type
_entity.pdbx_description
1 polymer ?
#
loop_
_entity_poly.entity_id
_entity_poly.type
_entity_poly.pdbx_seq_one_letter_code
_entity_poly.pdbx_strand_id
1 'polypeptide(L)'
;MLRLKISILWLCCIAAVAHANTQLETDLKVLTSPEHAGRGSGSIAINESARYIHTRFSEAGLDAYYQSFRFRQGFGKLGHGHNVVATLPCNVPVCHKALVISAHYDHLGSRGSRYYPGANDNASGVVVMLDIAQRLASRLRHREITFVATDAEEKGLYGAHFFAATLTPSQVALNINLDMLAVSPKNRLYVLASKQASEFTYAIEPAFDSQIRALVYTSATSLARRLDTPRVDWLRASDHYAFHKVGIPFAYFGVGIDPNHHTPKDQFDKVDLPKLNQVSEHISAFISALSVSAAP
;
A
#
# COMPACT_ATOMS: atom_id res chain seq x y z
N MET A 1 -69.70 26.76 13.41
CA MET A 1 -68.75 25.73 13.90
C MET A 1 -67.79 25.38 12.77
N LEU A 2 -66.64 26.06 12.69
CA LEU A 2 -65.65 25.90 11.62
C LEU A 2 -64.61 24.86 12.07
N ARG A 3 -64.54 23.70 11.38
CA ARG A 3 -63.56 22.64 11.68
C ARG A 3 -62.21 22.98 11.04
N LEU A 4 -61.21 23.26 11.88
CA LEU A 4 -59.82 23.47 11.48
C LEU A 4 -59.18 22.12 11.14
N LYS A 5 -58.78 21.91 9.88
CA LYS A 5 -57.96 20.78 9.45
C LYS A 5 -56.49 21.10 9.72
N ILE A 6 -55.87 20.38 10.63
CA ILE A 6 -54.42 20.45 10.88
C ILE A 6 -53.74 19.48 9.92
N SER A 7 -53.08 20.02 8.89
CA SER A 7 -52.18 19.25 8.02
C SER A 7 -50.80 19.21 8.67
N ILE A 8 -50.38 18.03 9.13
CA ILE A 8 -49.02 17.80 9.63
C ILE A 8 -48.11 17.57 8.42
N LEU A 9 -47.31 18.58 8.10
CA LEU A 9 -46.26 18.49 7.08
C LEU A 9 -45.08 17.70 7.66
N TRP A 10 -44.92 16.44 7.25
CA TRP A 10 -43.71 15.67 7.53
C TRP A 10 -42.56 16.22 6.69
N LEU A 11 -41.73 17.10 7.28
CA LEU A 11 -40.42 17.42 6.72
C LEU A 11 -39.53 16.18 6.89
N CYS A 12 -39.39 15.42 5.81
CA CYS A 12 -38.34 14.42 5.69
C CYS A 12 -37.00 15.18 5.57
N CYS A 13 -36.31 15.36 6.69
CA CYS A 13 -34.94 15.87 6.70
C CYS A 13 -34.04 14.78 6.09
N ILE A 14 -33.77 14.88 4.79
CA ILE A 14 -32.65 14.17 4.17
C ILE A 14 -31.40 14.89 4.69
N ALA A 15 -30.81 14.36 5.76
CA ALA A 15 -29.49 14.78 6.19
C ALA A 15 -28.52 14.43 5.05
N ALA A 16 -28.09 15.43 4.28
CA ALA A 16 -26.94 15.31 3.42
C ALA A 16 -25.74 15.00 4.33
N VAL A 17 -25.29 13.74 4.33
CA VAL A 17 -24.05 13.37 5.00
C VAL A 17 -22.92 14.03 4.22
N ALA A 18 -22.46 15.19 4.71
CA ALA A 18 -21.20 15.75 4.29
C ALA A 18 -20.14 14.67 4.55
N HIS A 19 -19.55 14.12 3.49
CA HIS A 19 -18.45 13.17 3.63
C HIS A 19 -17.27 13.98 4.17
N ALA A 20 -16.99 13.86 5.47
CA ALA A 20 -15.76 14.41 6.03
C ALA A 20 -14.59 13.72 5.33
N ASN A 21 -13.62 14.51 4.85
CA ASN A 21 -12.42 13.96 4.21
C ASN A 21 -11.70 13.00 5.16
N THR A 22 -11.41 11.80 4.66
CA THR A 22 -10.65 10.80 5.42
C THR A 22 -9.18 11.20 5.52
N GLN A 23 -8.45 10.70 6.53
CA GLN A 23 -7.00 10.90 6.60
C GLN A 23 -6.31 10.31 5.36
N LEU A 24 -6.74 9.13 4.91
CA LEU A 24 -6.26 8.49 3.68
C LEU A 24 -6.39 9.39 2.45
N GLU A 25 -7.53 10.09 2.29
CA GLU A 25 -7.72 11.06 1.20
C GLU A 25 -6.73 12.23 1.32
N THR A 26 -6.54 12.75 2.54
CA THR A 26 -5.58 13.83 2.80
C THR A 26 -4.17 13.41 2.41
N ASP A 27 -3.78 12.20 2.78
CA ASP A 27 -2.45 11.65 2.47
C ASP A 27 -2.22 11.50 0.98
N LEU A 28 -3.24 11.00 0.26
CA LEU A 28 -3.15 10.80 -1.18
C LEU A 28 -3.02 12.15 -1.89
N LYS A 29 -3.79 13.14 -1.45
CA LYS A 29 -3.72 14.50 -1.98
C LYS A 29 -2.35 15.14 -1.73
N VAL A 30 -1.77 14.95 -0.55
CA VAL A 30 -0.43 15.48 -0.22
C VAL A 30 0.64 14.79 -1.06
N LEU A 31 0.69 13.46 -1.07
CA LEU A 31 1.75 12.72 -1.78
C LEU A 31 1.74 12.94 -3.30
N THR A 32 0.58 13.29 -3.88
CA THR A 32 0.41 13.58 -5.31
C THR A 32 0.51 15.07 -5.65
N SER A 33 0.66 15.94 -4.64
CA SER A 33 0.71 17.38 -4.82
C SER A 33 2.00 17.85 -5.52
N PRO A 34 1.98 19.01 -6.21
CA PRO A 34 3.16 19.57 -6.86
C PRO A 34 4.40 19.68 -5.96
N GLU A 35 4.20 19.93 -4.67
CA GLU A 35 5.25 20.04 -3.65
C GLU A 35 6.09 18.76 -3.55
N HIS A 36 5.49 17.60 -3.79
CA HIS A 36 6.15 16.29 -3.76
C HIS A 36 6.83 15.92 -5.10
N ALA A 37 6.73 16.78 -6.12
CA ALA A 37 7.44 16.73 -7.40
C ALA A 37 7.44 15.36 -8.13
N GLY A 38 6.42 14.51 -7.89
CA GLY A 38 6.30 13.18 -8.51
C GLY A 38 7.27 12.16 -7.92
N ARG A 39 7.89 12.47 -6.78
CA ARG A 39 8.63 11.53 -5.94
C ARG A 39 9.73 10.77 -6.68
N GLY A 40 10.46 11.46 -7.55
CA GLY A 40 11.55 10.84 -8.32
C GLY A 40 12.75 10.47 -7.44
N SER A 41 13.11 9.19 -7.38
CA SER A 41 14.23 8.68 -6.59
C SER A 41 15.56 9.41 -6.89
N GLY A 42 16.32 9.75 -5.85
CA GLY A 42 17.58 10.50 -5.98
C GLY A 42 17.44 11.96 -6.41
N SER A 43 16.24 12.54 -6.28
CA SER A 43 16.01 13.99 -6.33
C SER A 43 15.92 14.56 -4.90
N ILE A 44 15.90 15.89 -4.75
CA ILE A 44 15.66 16.52 -3.44
C ILE A 44 14.19 16.37 -3.02
N ALA A 45 13.26 16.43 -3.99
CA ALA A 45 11.83 16.46 -3.71
C ALA A 45 11.30 15.17 -3.07
N ILE A 46 11.94 14.02 -3.32
CA ILE A 46 11.55 12.76 -2.68
C ILE A 46 11.76 12.80 -1.15
N ASN A 47 12.67 13.64 -0.65
CA ASN A 47 12.86 13.84 0.79
C ASN A 47 11.62 14.46 1.45
N GLU A 48 10.84 15.26 0.72
CA GLU A 48 9.58 15.81 1.22
C GLU A 48 8.56 14.70 1.46
N SER A 49 8.44 13.76 0.53
CA SER A 49 7.60 12.57 0.68
C SER A 49 8.05 11.69 1.82
N ALA A 50 9.35 11.44 1.94
CA ALA A 50 9.87 10.61 3.02
C ALA A 50 9.63 11.25 4.40
N ARG A 51 9.83 12.57 4.51
CA ARG A 51 9.54 13.30 5.74
C ARG A 51 8.06 13.25 6.09
N TYR A 52 7.20 13.42 5.10
CA TYR A 52 5.76 13.30 5.30
C TYR A 52 5.39 11.91 5.83
N ILE A 53 5.85 10.84 5.17
CA ILE A 53 5.59 9.46 5.58
C ILE A 53 6.13 9.18 6.99
N HIS A 54 7.35 9.65 7.29
CA HIS A 54 7.94 9.54 8.63
C HIS A 54 7.07 10.21 9.70
N THR A 55 6.62 11.44 9.45
CA THR A 55 5.72 12.17 10.34
C THR A 55 4.42 11.40 10.54
N ARG A 56 3.82 10.86 9.47
CA ARG A 56 2.58 10.10 9.55
C ARG A 56 2.72 8.82 10.38
N PHE A 57 3.84 8.10 10.28
CA PHE A 57 4.13 7.00 11.19
C PHE A 57 4.30 7.46 12.65
N SER A 58 4.97 8.59 12.87
CA SER A 58 5.17 9.15 14.21
C SER A 58 3.83 9.58 14.85
N GLU A 59 2.92 10.16 14.08
CA GLU A 59 1.56 10.52 14.51
C GLU A 59 0.72 9.29 14.88
N ALA A 60 0.95 8.16 14.21
CA ALA A 60 0.36 6.87 14.58
C ALA A 60 1.01 6.23 15.83
N GLY A 61 2.03 6.87 16.41
CA GLY A 61 2.73 6.43 17.62
C GLY A 61 3.83 5.40 17.37
N LEU A 62 4.34 5.27 16.14
CA LEU A 62 5.43 4.37 15.80
C LEU A 62 6.77 5.12 15.80
N ASP A 63 7.83 4.45 16.27
CA ASP A 63 9.20 4.92 16.07
C ASP A 63 9.60 4.69 14.60
N ALA A 64 9.58 5.77 13.83
CA ALA A 64 9.99 5.78 12.44
C ALA A 64 11.48 6.17 12.30
N TYR A 65 12.15 5.63 11.29
CA TYR A 65 13.52 6.00 10.94
C TYR A 65 13.78 5.89 9.43
N TYR A 66 14.83 6.55 8.97
CA TYR A 66 15.29 6.46 7.58
C TYR A 66 16.39 5.41 7.44
N GLN A 67 16.20 4.44 6.55
CA GLN A 67 17.24 3.50 6.15
C GLN A 67 17.86 3.97 4.83
N SER A 68 19.00 4.66 4.91
CA SER A 68 19.68 5.25 3.75
C SER A 68 20.52 4.22 2.97
N PHE A 69 20.52 4.33 1.65
CA PHE A 69 21.31 3.48 0.76
C PHE A 69 21.77 4.23 -0.50
N ARG A 70 22.64 3.59 -1.29
CA ARG A 70 23.11 4.09 -2.58
C ARG A 70 22.65 3.16 -3.69
N PHE A 71 22.31 3.73 -4.85
CA PHE A 71 21.90 2.97 -6.02
C PHE A 71 22.49 3.54 -7.30
N ARG A 72 22.49 2.75 -8.38
CA ARG A 72 23.00 3.21 -9.67
C ARG A 72 21.97 4.10 -10.37
N GLN A 73 22.34 5.35 -10.65
CA GLN A 73 21.51 6.35 -11.32
C GLN A 73 22.06 6.64 -12.72
N GLY A 74 21.89 5.69 -13.65
CA GLY A 74 22.46 5.78 -15.00
C GLY A 74 23.93 5.35 -15.07
N PHE A 75 24.62 5.72 -16.16
CA PHE A 75 25.98 5.26 -16.41
C PHE A 75 26.99 5.99 -15.51
N GLY A 76 27.66 5.26 -14.62
CA GLY A 76 28.74 5.78 -13.76
C GLY A 76 28.32 6.69 -12.61
N LYS A 77 27.04 7.06 -12.49
CA LYS A 77 26.53 7.93 -11.41
C LYS A 77 25.83 7.11 -10.33
N LEU A 78 26.12 7.44 -9.07
CA LEU A 78 25.42 6.90 -7.90
C LEU A 78 24.40 7.93 -7.40
N GLY A 79 23.17 7.46 -7.17
CA GLY A 79 22.14 8.16 -6.45
C GLY A 79 22.11 7.74 -4.98
N HIS A 80 21.42 8.54 -4.16
CA HIS A 80 21.12 8.25 -2.77
C HIS A 80 19.61 8.08 -2.64
N GLY A 81 19.19 7.06 -1.90
CA GLY A 81 17.80 6.81 -1.56
C GLY A 81 17.66 6.47 -0.08
N HIS A 82 16.44 6.49 0.44
CA HIS A 82 16.17 6.11 1.82
C HIS A 82 14.80 5.46 1.94
N ASN A 83 14.74 4.27 2.53
CA ASN A 83 13.45 3.73 2.94
C ASN A 83 12.98 4.48 4.21
N VAL A 84 11.67 4.61 4.40
CA VAL A 84 11.08 5.03 5.68
C VAL A 84 10.52 3.79 6.36
N VAL A 85 11.06 3.44 7.52
CA VAL A 85 10.72 2.21 8.24
C VAL A 85 10.11 2.58 9.58
N ALA A 86 9.04 1.88 9.96
CA ALA A 86 8.39 2.01 11.26
C ALA A 86 7.90 0.65 11.74
N THR A 87 7.92 0.40 13.05
CA THR A 87 7.58 -0.92 13.60
C THR A 87 6.51 -0.83 14.67
N LEU A 88 5.50 -1.68 14.58
CA LEU A 88 4.59 -1.98 15.68
C LEU A 88 5.07 -3.26 16.37
N PRO A 89 5.53 -3.18 17.62
CA PRO A 89 5.88 -4.38 18.36
C PRO A 89 4.62 -5.22 18.61
N CYS A 90 4.82 -6.53 18.66
CA CYS A 90 3.91 -7.44 19.35
C CYS A 90 3.70 -6.96 20.80
N ASN A 91 2.48 -7.11 21.31
CA ASN A 91 2.12 -6.68 22.67
C ASN A 91 1.69 -7.86 23.55
N VAL A 92 2.35 -9.00 23.35
CA VAL A 92 2.22 -10.24 24.13
C VAL A 92 3.61 -10.73 24.56
N PRO A 93 3.72 -11.60 25.60
CA PRO A 93 5.00 -12.03 26.13
C PRO A 93 5.91 -12.78 25.15
N VAL A 94 5.33 -13.51 24.19
CA VAL A 94 6.07 -14.29 23.18
C VAL A 94 5.55 -13.92 21.80
N CYS A 95 6.43 -13.39 20.97
CA CYS A 95 6.07 -12.95 19.63
C CYS A 95 6.22 -14.09 18.62
N HIS A 96 5.26 -14.19 17.73
CA HIS A 96 5.36 -15.01 16.53
C HIS A 96 6.25 -14.30 15.49
N LYS A 97 6.54 -14.99 14.37
CA LYS A 97 7.31 -14.40 13.26
C LYS A 97 6.68 -13.09 12.76
N ALA A 98 7.50 -12.11 12.44
CA ALA A 98 7.06 -10.77 12.04
C ALA A 98 6.31 -10.78 10.70
N LEU A 99 5.45 -9.79 10.52
CA LEU A 99 4.90 -9.41 9.22
C LEU A 99 5.66 -8.17 8.71
N VAL A 100 5.94 -8.13 7.41
CA VAL A 100 6.50 -6.95 6.76
C VAL A 100 5.49 -6.43 5.75
N ILE A 101 5.11 -5.16 5.86
CA ILE A 101 4.23 -4.50 4.90
C ILE A 101 5.09 -3.53 4.10
N SER A 102 5.12 -3.69 2.77
CA SER A 102 5.91 -2.85 1.85
C SER A 102 5.04 -2.13 0.83
N ALA A 103 5.45 -0.92 0.45
CA ALA A 103 4.88 -0.12 -0.63
C ALA A 103 5.93 0.89 -1.05
N HIS A 104 6.24 1.00 -2.34
CA HIS A 104 7.16 2.03 -2.78
C HIS A 104 6.49 3.39 -2.80
N TYR A 105 7.23 4.39 -2.33
CA TYR A 105 6.75 5.77 -2.33
C TYR A 105 7.40 6.59 -3.44
N ASP A 106 8.43 6.07 -4.10
CA ASP A 106 8.99 6.71 -5.28
C ASP A 106 8.10 6.52 -6.51
N HIS A 107 8.27 7.41 -7.48
CA HIS A 107 7.67 7.30 -8.81
C HIS A 107 8.61 7.99 -9.83
N LEU A 108 8.09 8.36 -11.01
CA LEU A 108 8.89 8.85 -12.13
C LEU A 108 9.44 10.27 -11.99
N GLY A 109 9.01 11.04 -11.00
CA GLY A 109 9.42 12.42 -10.79
C GLY A 109 8.91 13.39 -11.86
N SER A 110 9.71 14.43 -12.13
CA SER A 110 9.44 15.40 -13.20
C SER A 110 10.39 15.17 -14.38
N ARG A 111 9.87 15.21 -15.62
CA ARG A 111 10.64 15.07 -16.87
C ARG A 111 10.33 16.24 -17.81
N GLY A 112 11.21 17.22 -17.87
CA GLY A 112 10.96 18.46 -18.62
C GLY A 112 9.77 19.21 -18.04
N SER A 113 8.79 19.56 -18.87
CA SER A 113 7.53 20.20 -18.44
C SER A 113 6.47 19.21 -17.93
N ARG A 114 6.73 17.90 -17.98
CA ARG A 114 5.78 16.87 -17.55
C ARG A 114 6.05 16.47 -16.10
N TYR A 115 4.99 16.46 -15.32
CA TYR A 115 4.94 16.02 -13.93
C TYR A 115 4.15 14.71 -13.85
N TYR A 116 4.62 13.75 -13.05
CA TYR A 116 4.03 12.43 -12.88
C TYR A 116 3.60 12.27 -11.43
N PRO A 117 2.32 12.50 -11.08
CA PRO A 117 1.88 12.48 -9.69
C PRO A 117 1.90 11.09 -9.06
N GLY A 118 1.72 10.02 -9.84
CA GLY A 118 1.79 8.65 -9.33
C GLY A 118 0.74 8.36 -8.25
N ALA A 119 -0.52 8.70 -8.51
CA ALA A 119 -1.59 8.56 -7.52
C ALA A 119 -1.93 7.10 -7.24
N ASN A 120 -2.15 6.32 -8.28
CA ASN A 120 -2.28 4.88 -8.18
C ASN A 120 -0.90 4.24 -7.99
N ASP A 121 0.12 4.72 -8.70
CA ASP A 121 1.47 4.17 -8.75
C ASP A 121 2.51 5.11 -8.11
N ASN A 122 2.86 4.97 -6.83
CA ASN A 122 2.22 4.09 -5.85
C ASN A 122 1.85 4.83 -4.56
N ALA A 123 1.37 6.08 -4.69
CA ALA A 123 0.82 6.78 -3.54
C ALA A 123 -0.34 5.99 -2.92
N SER A 124 -1.15 5.28 -3.72
CA SER A 124 -2.24 4.43 -3.24
C SER A 124 -1.79 3.34 -2.25
N GLY A 125 -0.68 2.65 -2.53
CA GLY A 125 -0.11 1.64 -1.61
C GLY A 125 0.40 2.27 -0.32
N VAL A 126 1.07 3.42 -0.42
CA VAL A 126 1.61 4.16 0.74
C VAL A 126 0.50 4.67 1.66
N VAL A 127 -0.57 5.25 1.13
CA VAL A 127 -1.65 5.78 1.98
C VAL A 127 -2.44 4.66 2.67
N VAL A 128 -2.62 3.52 2.00
CA VAL A 128 -3.20 2.33 2.63
C VAL A 128 -2.28 1.79 3.72
N MET A 129 -0.96 1.76 3.50
CA MET A 129 0.02 1.38 4.52
C MET A 129 -0.08 2.27 5.78
N LEU A 130 -0.14 3.59 5.60
CA LEU A 130 -0.26 4.56 6.68
C LEU A 130 -1.56 4.38 7.47
N ASP A 131 -2.67 4.15 6.78
CA ASP A 131 -3.98 3.88 7.38
C ASP A 131 -3.98 2.56 8.18
N ILE A 132 -3.37 1.49 7.64
CA ILE A 132 -3.19 0.22 8.36
C ILE A 132 -2.35 0.43 9.64
N ALA A 133 -1.24 1.17 9.55
CA ALA A 133 -0.39 1.45 10.72
C ALA A 133 -1.19 2.12 11.84
N GLN A 134 -2.00 3.14 11.49
CA GLN A 134 -2.85 3.84 12.44
C GLN A 134 -3.93 2.93 13.06
N ARG A 135 -4.57 2.08 12.26
CA ARG A 135 -5.65 1.17 12.71
C ARG A 135 -5.14 0.08 13.64
N LEU A 136 -3.94 -0.42 13.38
CA LEU A 136 -3.36 -1.53 14.13
C LEU A 136 -2.60 -1.09 15.37
N ALA A 137 -2.23 0.17 15.51
CA ALA A 137 -1.43 0.69 16.63
C ALA A 137 -1.99 0.33 18.02
N SER A 138 -3.31 0.35 18.18
CA SER A 138 -4.00 0.04 19.46
C SER A 138 -4.57 -1.38 19.56
N ARG A 139 -4.33 -2.25 18.57
CA ARG A 139 -4.87 -3.62 18.54
C ARG A 139 -3.98 -4.62 19.26
N LEU A 140 -4.57 -5.74 19.69
CA LEU A 140 -3.78 -6.92 20.11
C LEU A 140 -3.01 -7.45 18.91
N ARG A 141 -1.72 -7.75 19.09
CA ARG A 141 -0.81 -8.25 18.07
C ARG A 141 0.14 -9.27 18.67
N HIS A 142 0.08 -10.50 18.18
CA HIS A 142 1.04 -11.57 18.51
C HIS A 142 2.29 -11.53 17.62
N ARG A 143 2.23 -10.77 16.51
CA ARG A 143 3.33 -10.56 15.58
C ARG A 143 3.79 -9.11 15.64
N GLU A 144 5.09 -8.92 15.55
CA GLU A 144 5.64 -7.63 15.16
C GLU A 144 5.20 -7.31 13.72
N ILE A 145 4.87 -6.06 13.45
CA ILE A 145 4.52 -5.59 12.11
C ILE A 145 5.48 -4.47 11.74
N THR A 146 6.36 -4.73 10.78
CA THR A 146 7.25 -3.71 10.23
C THR A 146 6.64 -3.13 8.97
N PHE A 147 6.48 -1.82 8.92
CA PHE A 147 6.10 -1.05 7.75
C PHE A 147 7.35 -0.50 7.08
N VAL A 148 7.47 -0.66 5.77
CA VAL A 148 8.59 -0.13 5.00
C VAL A 148 8.08 0.55 3.73
N ALA A 149 8.13 1.88 3.72
CA ALA A 149 7.94 2.67 2.52
C ALA A 149 9.28 2.70 1.75
N THR A 150 9.32 2.05 0.60
CA THR A 150 10.56 1.80 -0.16
C THR A 150 10.83 2.88 -1.20
N ASP A 151 12.12 3.17 -1.40
CA ASP A 151 12.60 4.11 -2.43
C ASP A 151 13.28 3.34 -3.59
N ALA A 152 13.36 3.98 -4.76
CA ALA A 152 14.00 3.48 -5.97
C ALA A 152 13.50 2.11 -6.46
N GLU A 153 12.18 1.85 -6.34
CA GLU A 153 11.49 0.71 -6.96
C GLU A 153 11.60 0.81 -8.48
N GLU A 154 11.25 1.97 -9.01
CA GLU A 154 11.17 2.32 -10.44
C GLU A 154 12.51 2.22 -11.18
N LYS A 155 13.59 2.05 -10.42
CA LYS A 155 14.97 1.93 -10.91
C LYS A 155 15.53 0.52 -10.78
N GLY A 156 14.75 -0.41 -10.26
CA GLY A 156 15.13 -1.82 -10.07
C GLY A 156 15.09 -2.28 -8.61
N LEU A 157 14.07 -1.88 -7.84
CA LEU A 157 13.77 -2.41 -6.51
C LEU A 157 14.88 -2.18 -5.47
N TYR A 158 15.65 -1.08 -5.59
CA TYR A 158 16.86 -0.92 -4.78
C TYR A 158 16.55 -0.82 -3.28
N GLY A 159 15.52 -0.06 -2.90
CA GLY A 159 15.10 0.10 -1.52
C GLY A 159 14.66 -1.22 -0.90
N ALA A 160 13.81 -1.98 -1.59
CA ALA A 160 13.39 -3.29 -1.12
C ALA A 160 14.53 -4.31 -1.07
N HIS A 161 15.43 -4.32 -2.06
CA HIS A 161 16.62 -5.18 -2.01
C HIS A 161 17.52 -4.86 -0.82
N PHE A 162 17.71 -3.58 -0.52
CA PHE A 162 18.51 -3.16 0.62
C PHE A 162 17.84 -3.56 1.94
N PHE A 163 16.53 -3.31 2.09
CA PHE A 163 15.79 -3.66 3.30
C PHE A 163 15.69 -5.18 3.51
N ALA A 164 15.33 -5.93 2.48
CA ALA A 164 15.19 -7.39 2.58
C ALA A 164 16.50 -8.08 2.96
N ALA A 165 17.65 -7.52 2.55
CA ALA A 165 18.97 -8.05 2.90
C ALA A 165 19.34 -7.86 4.39
N THR A 166 18.65 -6.98 5.13
CA THR A 166 18.87 -6.80 6.58
C THR A 166 18.02 -7.72 7.44
N LEU A 167 17.06 -8.45 6.84
CA LEU A 167 16.15 -9.32 7.56
C LEU A 167 16.74 -10.72 7.75
N THR A 168 16.36 -11.36 8.85
CA THR A 168 16.55 -12.80 9.04
C THR A 168 15.30 -13.53 8.48
N PRO A 169 15.38 -14.26 7.35
CA PRO A 169 14.19 -14.82 6.70
C PRO A 169 13.36 -15.74 7.60
N SER A 170 14.00 -16.50 8.50
CA SER A 170 13.31 -17.39 9.43
C SER A 170 12.47 -16.66 10.49
N GLN A 171 12.69 -15.36 10.70
CA GLN A 171 11.96 -14.52 11.66
C GLN A 171 10.78 -13.78 11.01
N VAL A 172 10.61 -13.85 9.69
CA VAL A 172 9.53 -13.17 8.95
C VAL A 172 8.57 -14.21 8.40
N ALA A 173 7.29 -14.10 8.74
CA ALA A 173 6.24 -14.98 8.25
C ALA A 173 5.85 -14.63 6.82
N LEU A 174 5.63 -13.34 6.55
CA LEU A 174 5.08 -12.88 5.29
C LEU A 174 5.48 -11.43 5.00
N ASN A 175 5.89 -11.17 3.77
CA ASN A 175 5.86 -9.84 3.18
C ASN A 175 4.50 -9.59 2.48
N ILE A 176 3.85 -8.49 2.80
CA ILE A 176 2.61 -8.04 2.18
C ILE A 176 2.95 -6.77 1.39
N ASN A 177 3.02 -6.90 0.06
CA ASN A 177 3.38 -5.80 -0.81
C ASN A 177 2.14 -5.12 -1.37
N LEU A 178 2.06 -3.80 -1.23
CA LEU A 178 0.93 -2.97 -1.62
C LEU A 178 1.32 -2.11 -2.80
N ASP A 179 0.72 -2.37 -3.97
CA ASP A 179 1.10 -1.69 -5.19
C ASP A 179 -0.07 -1.52 -6.14
N MET A 180 -0.35 -0.26 -6.50
CA MET A 180 -1.49 0.12 -7.33
C MET A 180 -2.81 -0.44 -6.79
N LEU A 181 -3.30 0.17 -5.71
CA LEU A 181 -4.51 -0.25 -5.00
C LEU A 181 -5.78 0.50 -5.43
N ALA A 182 -5.70 1.44 -6.39
CA ALA A 182 -6.89 2.09 -6.93
C ALA A 182 -7.68 1.12 -7.82
N VAL A 183 -8.69 0.46 -7.23
CA VAL A 183 -9.43 -0.65 -7.84
C VAL A 183 -10.12 -0.24 -9.14
N SER A 184 -9.95 -1.07 -10.17
CA SER A 184 -10.64 -0.91 -11.45
C SER A 184 -12.17 -0.90 -11.30
N PRO A 185 -12.93 -0.40 -12.28
CA PRO A 185 -14.40 -0.42 -12.24
C PRO A 185 -15.04 -1.82 -12.06
N LYS A 186 -14.28 -2.89 -12.29
CA LYS A 186 -14.72 -4.28 -12.10
C LYS A 186 -14.65 -4.75 -10.64
N ASN A 187 -14.21 -3.90 -9.72
CA ASN A 187 -14.08 -4.17 -8.28
C ASN A 187 -13.27 -5.44 -7.97
N ARG A 188 -12.13 -5.58 -8.66
CA ARG A 188 -11.23 -6.72 -8.48
C ARG A 188 -9.88 -6.24 -7.98
N LEU A 189 -9.42 -6.86 -6.92
CA LEU A 189 -8.05 -6.77 -6.44
C LEU A 189 -7.38 -8.11 -6.70
N TYR A 190 -6.18 -8.10 -7.25
CA TYR A 190 -5.42 -9.29 -7.55
C TYR A 190 -4.38 -9.52 -6.47
N VAL A 191 -4.28 -10.77 -6.01
CA VAL A 191 -3.25 -11.17 -5.06
C VAL A 191 -2.34 -12.20 -5.70
N LEU A 192 -1.05 -11.90 -5.82
CA LEU A 192 -0.03 -12.91 -6.14
C LEU A 192 0.64 -13.36 -4.86
N ALA A 193 0.41 -14.61 -4.46
CA ALA A 193 1.04 -15.20 -3.29
C ALA A 193 2.13 -16.20 -3.71
N SER A 194 3.26 -16.17 -3.01
CA SER A 194 4.26 -17.26 -3.12
C SER A 194 3.65 -18.59 -2.70
N LYS A 195 4.21 -19.72 -3.16
CA LYS A 195 3.75 -21.05 -2.72
C LYS A 195 3.88 -21.23 -1.21
N GLN A 196 4.93 -20.69 -0.61
CA GLN A 196 5.16 -20.71 0.84
C GLN A 196 4.11 -19.90 1.59
N ALA A 197 3.49 -18.91 0.96
CA ALA A 197 2.47 -18.08 1.59
C ALA A 197 1.05 -18.69 1.53
N SER A 198 0.87 -19.88 0.97
CA SER A 198 -0.46 -20.49 0.82
C SER A 198 -1.18 -20.63 2.15
N GLU A 199 -0.45 -20.87 3.24
CA GLU A 199 -1.00 -20.96 4.60
C GLU A 199 -1.54 -19.64 5.17
N PHE A 200 -1.26 -18.49 4.53
CA PHE A 200 -1.83 -17.20 4.92
C PHE A 200 -3.04 -16.81 4.06
N THR A 201 -3.16 -17.40 2.87
CA THR A 201 -4.21 -17.03 1.91
C THR A 201 -5.62 -17.34 2.40
N TYR A 202 -5.80 -18.21 3.39
CA TYR A 202 -7.11 -18.51 4.00
C TYR A 202 -7.77 -17.27 4.60
N ALA A 203 -6.97 -16.29 5.08
CA ALA A 203 -7.48 -15.08 5.71
C ALA A 203 -7.91 -14.01 4.69
N ILE A 204 -7.60 -14.19 3.40
CA ILE A 204 -7.95 -13.22 2.36
C ILE A 204 -9.45 -13.27 2.09
N GLU A 205 -10.03 -14.44 1.77
CA GLU A 205 -11.45 -14.52 1.40
C GLU A 205 -12.39 -13.97 2.49
N PRO A 206 -12.22 -14.28 3.80
CA PRO A 206 -13.06 -13.73 4.86
C PRO A 206 -12.87 -12.22 5.10
N ALA A 207 -11.74 -11.65 4.70
CA ALA A 207 -11.43 -10.23 4.90
C ALA A 207 -12.04 -9.33 3.81
N PHE A 208 -12.45 -9.90 2.68
CA PHE A 208 -13.00 -9.19 1.52
C PHE A 208 -14.48 -9.54 1.34
N ASP A 209 -15.31 -8.57 0.97
CA ASP A 209 -16.75 -8.75 0.81
C ASP A 209 -17.19 -8.77 -0.67
N SER A 210 -18.51 -8.72 -0.92
CA SER A 210 -19.05 -8.70 -2.27
C SER A 210 -18.78 -7.41 -3.06
N GLN A 211 -18.40 -6.32 -2.39
CA GLN A 211 -18.13 -5.03 -3.02
C GLN A 211 -16.75 -5.00 -3.68
N ILE A 212 -15.73 -5.62 -3.07
CA ILE A 212 -14.38 -5.78 -3.64
C ILE A 212 -13.95 -7.24 -3.56
N ARG A 213 -13.79 -7.88 -4.71
CA ARG A 213 -13.35 -9.27 -4.78
C ARG A 213 -11.83 -9.38 -4.90
N ALA A 214 -11.19 -9.96 -3.89
CA ALA A 214 -9.80 -10.41 -3.97
C ALA A 214 -9.70 -11.72 -4.78
N LEU A 215 -8.85 -11.74 -5.80
CA LEU A 215 -8.58 -12.90 -6.65
C LEU A 215 -7.16 -13.37 -6.42
N VAL A 216 -7.01 -14.50 -5.73
CA VAL A 216 -5.70 -15.04 -5.34
C VAL A 216 -5.14 -15.94 -6.45
N TYR A 217 -3.87 -15.72 -6.76
CA TYR A 217 -3.07 -16.50 -7.70
C TYR A 217 -1.76 -16.92 -7.03
N THR A 218 -1.34 -18.17 -7.25
CA THR A 218 -0.04 -18.70 -6.78
C THR A 218 0.96 -18.91 -7.92
N SER A 219 0.60 -18.45 -9.12
CA SER A 219 1.41 -18.54 -10.33
C SER A 219 1.40 -17.20 -11.05
N ALA A 220 2.58 -16.61 -11.21
CA ALA A 220 2.79 -15.38 -11.97
C ALA A 220 2.29 -15.51 -13.42
N THR A 221 2.46 -16.68 -14.04
CA THR A 221 1.95 -16.97 -15.39
C THR A 221 0.42 -16.99 -15.46
N SER A 222 -0.24 -17.55 -14.44
CA SER A 222 -1.71 -17.53 -14.37
C SER A 222 -2.25 -16.13 -14.16
N LEU A 223 -1.58 -15.31 -13.34
CA LEU A 223 -1.92 -13.90 -13.17
C LEU A 223 -1.69 -13.11 -14.47
N ALA A 224 -0.54 -13.30 -15.14
CA ALA A 224 -0.23 -12.67 -16.41
C ALA A 224 -1.33 -12.92 -17.46
N ARG A 225 -1.75 -14.18 -17.60
CA ARG A 225 -2.83 -14.58 -18.51
C ARG A 225 -4.18 -13.98 -18.12
N ARG A 226 -4.50 -13.90 -16.82
CA ARG A 226 -5.74 -13.26 -16.34
C ARG A 226 -5.78 -11.77 -16.66
N LEU A 227 -4.63 -11.10 -16.54
CA LEU A 227 -4.47 -9.67 -16.76
C LEU A 227 -4.19 -9.31 -18.23
N ASP A 228 -4.07 -10.30 -19.11
CA ASP A 228 -3.66 -10.12 -20.52
C ASP A 228 -2.32 -9.36 -20.64
N THR A 229 -1.36 -9.74 -19.79
CA THR A 229 -0.02 -9.16 -19.69
C THR A 229 1.06 -10.22 -19.93
N PRO A 230 1.09 -10.91 -21.08
CA PRO A 230 2.00 -12.04 -21.32
C PRO A 230 3.49 -11.66 -21.28
N ARG A 231 3.82 -10.37 -21.32
CA ARG A 231 5.20 -9.84 -21.27
C ARG A 231 5.62 -9.35 -19.88
N VAL A 232 4.71 -9.34 -18.91
CA VAL A 232 5.01 -8.89 -17.54
C VAL A 232 5.36 -10.10 -16.69
N ASP A 233 6.55 -10.06 -16.09
CA ASP A 233 6.94 -11.02 -15.06
C ASP A 233 6.39 -10.55 -13.71
N TRP A 234 5.18 -10.99 -13.37
CA TRP A 234 4.53 -10.62 -12.10
C TRP A 234 5.29 -11.07 -10.85
N LEU A 235 6.22 -12.03 -10.96
CA LEU A 235 7.09 -12.36 -9.83
C LEU A 235 8.08 -11.23 -9.52
N ARG A 236 8.45 -10.43 -10.53
CA ARG A 236 9.45 -9.36 -10.48
C ARG A 236 8.85 -7.96 -10.66
N ALA A 237 7.52 -7.86 -10.64
CA ALA A 237 6.81 -6.65 -11.00
C ALA A 237 6.75 -5.59 -9.90
N SER A 238 7.19 -5.91 -8.68
CA SER A 238 7.22 -4.97 -7.56
C SER A 238 8.16 -5.50 -6.46
N ASP A 239 8.22 -4.77 -5.34
CA ASP A 239 9.16 -4.98 -4.24
C ASP A 239 9.07 -6.34 -3.55
N HIS A 240 7.94 -7.06 -3.65
CA HIS A 240 7.83 -8.44 -3.14
C HIS A 240 8.90 -9.38 -3.69
N TYR A 241 9.44 -9.08 -4.87
CA TYR A 241 10.53 -9.86 -5.46
C TYR A 241 11.80 -9.84 -4.60
N ALA A 242 12.12 -8.72 -3.94
CA ALA A 242 13.29 -8.62 -3.09
C ALA A 242 13.20 -9.58 -1.89
N PHE A 243 12.03 -9.66 -1.27
CA PHE A 243 11.71 -10.59 -0.18
C PHE A 243 11.72 -12.04 -0.65
N HIS A 244 11.11 -12.32 -1.81
CA HIS A 244 11.15 -13.65 -2.42
C HIS A 244 12.59 -14.13 -2.64
N LYS A 245 13.48 -13.24 -3.10
CA LYS A 245 14.88 -13.57 -3.41
C LYS A 245 15.69 -14.01 -2.20
N VAL A 246 15.35 -13.51 -1.01
CA VAL A 246 15.98 -13.88 0.27
C VAL A 246 15.23 -15.00 0.98
N GLY A 247 14.20 -15.58 0.36
CA GLY A 247 13.46 -16.74 0.90
C GLY A 247 12.29 -16.38 1.81
N ILE A 248 11.87 -15.12 1.88
CA ILE A 248 10.70 -14.68 2.65
C ILE A 248 9.43 -14.91 1.79
N PRO A 249 8.39 -15.57 2.34
CA PRO A 249 7.10 -15.69 1.66
C PRO A 249 6.49 -14.31 1.39
N PHE A 250 5.77 -14.16 0.28
CA PHE A 250 5.11 -12.89 -0.04
C PHE A 250 3.65 -13.05 -0.48
N ALA A 251 2.88 -11.97 -0.31
CA ALA A 251 1.58 -11.71 -0.92
C ALA A 251 1.58 -10.27 -1.49
N TYR A 252 1.60 -10.16 -2.81
CA TYR A 252 1.47 -8.91 -3.55
C TYR A 252 -0.01 -8.60 -3.78
N PHE A 253 -0.44 -7.38 -3.47
CA PHE A 253 -1.79 -6.85 -3.72
C PHE A 253 -1.72 -5.73 -4.76
N GLY A 254 -2.51 -5.83 -5.83
CA GLY A 254 -2.62 -4.77 -6.83
C GLY A 254 -3.72 -4.99 -7.85
N VAL A 255 -3.95 -4.01 -8.73
CA VAL A 255 -5.11 -4.01 -9.66
C VAL A 255 -4.78 -4.47 -11.08
N GLY A 256 -3.50 -4.67 -11.39
CA GLY A 256 -3.05 -5.05 -12.72
C GLY A 256 -2.87 -3.84 -13.64
N ILE A 257 -3.30 -3.96 -14.90
CA ILE A 257 -3.15 -2.86 -15.89
C ILE A 257 -4.08 -1.69 -15.55
N ASP A 258 -3.51 -0.49 -15.44
CA ASP A 258 -4.21 0.79 -15.41
C ASP A 258 -3.84 1.62 -16.65
N PRO A 259 -4.81 2.16 -17.43
CA PRO A 259 -4.53 3.04 -18.57
C PRO A 259 -3.74 4.31 -18.22
N ASN A 260 -3.70 4.72 -16.95
CA ASN A 260 -2.95 5.90 -16.51
C ASN A 260 -1.53 5.58 -16.03
N HIS A 261 -1.16 4.31 -15.88
CA HIS A 261 0.14 3.87 -15.36
C HIS A 261 1.31 4.47 -16.13
N HIS A 262 2.31 4.99 -15.41
CA HIS A 262 3.48 5.71 -15.95
C HIS A 262 3.14 6.91 -16.85
N THR A 263 1.96 7.53 -16.66
CA THR A 263 1.57 8.73 -17.40
C THR A 263 1.30 9.92 -16.47
N PRO A 264 1.39 11.16 -16.97
CA PRO A 264 0.95 12.34 -16.22
C PRO A 264 -0.54 12.34 -15.83
N LYS A 265 -1.34 11.37 -16.32
CA LYS A 265 -2.75 11.22 -15.99
C LYS A 265 -2.98 10.38 -14.73
N ASP A 266 -1.95 9.78 -14.16
CA ASP A 266 -2.06 9.12 -12.85
C ASP A 266 -2.12 10.18 -11.74
N GLN A 267 -3.29 10.79 -11.59
CA GLN A 267 -3.57 11.93 -10.72
C GLN A 267 -4.58 11.57 -9.64
N PHE A 268 -4.57 12.33 -8.54
CA PHE A 268 -5.50 12.19 -7.43
C PHE A 268 -6.97 12.06 -7.86
N ASP A 269 -7.42 12.87 -8.82
CA ASP A 269 -8.80 12.91 -9.30
C ASP A 269 -9.24 11.66 -10.10
N LYS A 270 -8.32 10.75 -10.42
CA LYS A 270 -8.60 9.47 -11.07
C LYS A 270 -8.80 8.31 -10.11
N VAL A 271 -8.50 8.52 -8.82
CA VAL A 271 -8.66 7.50 -7.79
C VAL A 271 -10.09 7.54 -7.23
N ASP A 272 -10.75 6.38 -7.26
CA ASP A 272 -12.04 6.18 -6.59
C ASP A 272 -11.79 6.05 -5.07
N LEU A 273 -11.84 7.18 -4.36
CA LEU A 273 -11.54 7.28 -2.93
C LEU A 273 -12.42 6.37 -2.05
N PRO A 274 -13.75 6.27 -2.25
CA PRO A 274 -14.55 5.29 -1.52
C PRO A 274 -14.04 3.87 -1.67
N LYS A 275 -13.66 3.44 -2.89
CA LYS A 275 -13.11 2.09 -3.10
C LYS A 275 -11.73 1.92 -2.51
N LEU A 276 -10.86 2.93 -2.58
CA LEU A 276 -9.54 2.85 -1.96
C LEU A 276 -9.65 2.72 -0.43
N ASN A 277 -10.59 3.43 0.20
CA ASN A 277 -10.90 3.24 1.61
C ASN A 277 -11.38 1.81 1.90
N GLN A 278 -12.28 1.24 1.09
CA GLN A 278 -12.71 -0.15 1.24
C GLN A 278 -11.55 -1.14 1.10
N VAL A 279 -10.65 -0.94 0.13
CA VAL A 279 -9.43 -1.75 0.04
C VAL A 279 -8.60 -1.65 1.31
N SER A 280 -8.43 -0.44 1.85
CA SER A 280 -7.71 -0.23 3.10
C SER A 280 -8.32 -1.01 4.27
N GLU A 281 -9.65 -0.99 4.40
CA GLU A 281 -10.38 -1.75 5.41
C GLU A 281 -10.17 -3.26 5.25
N HIS A 282 -10.32 -3.79 4.03
CA HIS A 282 -10.18 -5.22 3.76
C HIS A 282 -8.75 -5.71 3.99
N ILE A 283 -7.74 -4.97 3.54
CA ILE A 283 -6.33 -5.30 3.79
C ILE A 283 -6.00 -5.17 5.28
N SER A 284 -6.53 -4.15 5.97
CA SER A 284 -6.40 -4.00 7.43
C SER A 284 -7.00 -5.21 8.17
N ALA A 285 -8.18 -5.67 7.77
CA ALA A 285 -8.84 -6.84 8.35
C ALA A 285 -8.01 -8.12 8.14
N PHE A 286 -7.49 -8.33 6.92
CA PHE A 286 -6.58 -9.42 6.60
C PHE A 286 -5.33 -9.41 7.50
N ILE A 287 -4.64 -8.26 7.59
CA ILE A 287 -3.43 -8.13 8.41
C ILE A 287 -3.75 -8.28 9.90
N SER A 288 -4.86 -7.72 10.36
CA SER A 288 -5.32 -7.88 11.74
C SER A 288 -5.54 -9.36 12.07
N ALA A 289 -6.17 -10.13 11.19
CA ALA A 289 -6.39 -11.57 11.37
C ALA A 289 -5.05 -12.33 11.44
N LEU A 290 -4.09 -12.01 10.58
CA LEU A 290 -2.76 -12.62 10.63
C LEU A 290 -1.98 -12.25 11.89
N SER A 291 -2.13 -11.00 12.36
CA SER A 291 -1.37 -10.47 13.50
C SER A 291 -1.68 -11.19 14.81
N VAL A 292 -2.87 -11.79 14.96
CA VAL A 292 -3.28 -12.54 16.15
C VAL A 292 -3.29 -14.06 15.93
N SER A 293 -3.15 -14.51 14.68
CA SER A 293 -3.17 -15.93 14.34
C SER A 293 -1.90 -16.65 14.82
N ALA A 294 -2.10 -17.87 15.32
CA ALA A 294 -1.03 -18.82 15.63
C ALA A 294 -0.63 -19.71 14.45
N ALA A 295 -1.34 -19.62 13.31
CA ALA A 295 -0.87 -20.22 12.05
C ALA A 295 0.55 -19.70 11.76
N PRO A 296 1.51 -20.53 11.31
CA PRO A 296 2.95 -20.24 11.27
C PRO A 296 3.32 -18.85 10.73
#